data_AF-A0A2V8DQX6-F1
#
_entry.id   AF-A0A2V8DQX6-F1
#
_cell.length_a   1.000
_cell.length_b   1.000
_cell.length_c   1.000
_cell.angle_alpha   90.00
_cell.angle_beta   90.00
_cell.angle_gamma   90.00
#
_symmetry.space_group_name_H-M   'P 1'
#
loop_
_entity.id
_entity.type
_entity.pdbx_description
1 polymer ?
#
loop_
_entity_poly.entity_id
_entity_poly.type
_entity_poly.pdbx_seq_one_letter_code
_entity_poly.pdbx_strand_id
1 'polypeptide(L)'
;MKTLTLAGVLAVSCLLTCARASADTDDATMFRVFLNDGGSLVSYGEIARVGDHVVFSMPIASTPNPPLQLVNIAGDRVDWDRTDRYAATARAMHYFATQAESDYAALSNQIAQTLNDVTLATDATRRLALVEQARKGLADWPLSHFNYRDSEVRQMLSMLDEAIADLRAATGRQRFDLSLVAYANPLTIAEPLLPAPTPQEAIEQTIAAAWLSELPAERVSLLGAALAELDRSEAALPSEWVAARRVETKNAIETLLRIERSYQSLTTQIMDVANRRARLADVRGLEQMIAQI
;
A
#
# COMPACT_ATOMS: atom_id res chain seq x y z
N MET A 1 76.63 -33.80 7.49
CA MET A 1 75.94 -33.75 8.80
C MET A 1 74.89 -32.66 8.76
N LYS A 2 73.65 -32.99 9.19
CA LYS A 2 72.52 -32.12 9.56
C LYS A 2 71.65 -31.49 8.44
N THR A 3 70.60 -32.26 8.19
CA THR A 3 69.22 -32.03 7.74
C THR A 3 68.47 -30.77 8.21
N LEU A 4 67.51 -30.34 7.34
CA LEU A 4 66.13 -29.85 7.58
C LEU A 4 65.97 -28.54 8.40
N THR A 5 65.10 -27.58 8.06
CA THR A 5 63.66 -27.69 7.73
C THR A 5 63.17 -26.34 7.17
N LEU A 6 62.34 -26.37 6.11
CA LEU A 6 61.53 -25.25 5.62
C LEU A 6 60.21 -25.18 6.42
N ALA A 7 59.85 -24.00 6.92
CA ALA A 7 58.49 -23.63 7.34
C ALA A 7 58.30 -22.16 6.90
N GLY A 8 57.31 -21.75 6.11
CA GLY A 8 55.97 -22.28 5.95
C GLY A 8 54.99 -21.42 6.74
N VAL A 9 54.85 -20.12 6.38
CA VAL A 9 53.81 -19.25 6.94
C VAL A 9 52.87 -18.84 5.82
N LEU A 10 51.72 -19.49 5.80
CA LEU A 10 50.61 -19.25 4.89
C LEU A 10 49.66 -18.29 5.64
N ALA A 11 49.72 -17.00 5.28
CA ALA A 11 48.83 -15.98 5.82
C ALA A 11 47.45 -16.11 5.14
N VAL A 12 46.51 -16.75 5.82
CA VAL A 12 45.11 -16.81 5.41
C VAL A 12 44.46 -15.48 5.80
N SER A 13 44.31 -14.60 4.81
CA SER A 13 43.48 -13.39 4.92
C SER A 13 42.01 -13.78 4.87
N CYS A 14 41.37 -13.90 6.04
CA CYS A 14 39.91 -13.93 6.13
C CYS A 14 39.37 -12.53 5.79
N LEU A 15 39.04 -12.32 4.52
CA LEU A 15 38.14 -11.26 4.09
C LEU A 15 36.75 -11.58 4.66
N LEU A 16 36.46 -11.00 5.82
CA LEU A 16 35.09 -10.80 6.30
C LEU A 16 34.40 -9.84 5.34
N THR A 17 33.81 -10.38 4.28
CA THR A 17 32.73 -9.73 3.54
C THR A 17 31.54 -9.65 4.49
N CYS A 18 31.49 -8.61 5.31
CA CYS A 18 30.22 -8.12 5.82
C CYS A 18 29.41 -7.77 4.59
N ALA A 19 28.45 -8.63 4.24
CA ALA A 19 27.31 -8.21 3.45
C ALA A 19 26.72 -7.01 4.20
N ARG A 20 26.99 -5.81 3.70
CA ARG A 20 26.15 -4.66 4.02
C ARG A 20 24.81 -5.05 3.45
N ALA A 21 23.94 -5.59 4.32
CA ALA A 21 22.53 -5.33 4.15
C ALA A 21 22.44 -3.81 4.04
N SER A 22 22.14 -3.33 2.84
CA SER A 22 21.65 -1.97 2.70
C SER A 22 20.53 -1.88 3.74
N ALA A 23 20.71 -1.02 4.74
CA ALA A 23 19.57 -0.51 5.46
C ALA A 23 18.80 0.24 4.38
N ASP A 24 17.90 -0.48 3.72
CA ASP A 24 16.92 0.12 2.84
C ASP A 24 16.18 1.09 3.75
N THR A 25 16.36 2.38 3.48
CA THR A 25 15.47 3.40 4.05
C THR A 25 14.09 2.94 3.65
N ASP A 26 13.36 2.39 4.62
CA ASP A 26 12.03 1.81 4.52
C ASP A 26 11.06 2.96 4.17
N ASP A 27 11.18 3.46 2.93
CA ASP A 27 10.32 4.49 2.38
C ASP A 27 9.03 3.79 2.02
N ALA A 28 8.22 3.59 3.06
CA ALA A 28 7.00 2.83 2.96
C ALA A 28 6.14 3.39 1.83
N THR A 29 5.63 2.48 1.00
CA THR A 29 4.78 2.84 -0.13
C THR A 29 3.62 3.70 0.36
N MET A 30 3.61 4.96 -0.07
CA MET A 30 2.53 5.88 0.26
C MET A 30 1.36 5.64 -0.68
N PHE A 31 0.22 5.28 -0.11
CA PHE A 31 -1.04 5.18 -0.81
C PHE A 31 -1.80 6.50 -0.73
N ARG A 32 -2.86 6.62 -1.54
CA ARG A 32 -3.76 7.77 -1.57
C ARG A 32 -5.20 7.28 -1.48
N VAL A 33 -5.97 7.88 -0.58
CA VAL A 33 -7.42 7.78 -0.55
C VAL A 33 -7.96 9.00 -1.29
N PHE A 34 -8.50 8.80 -2.49
CA PHE A 34 -9.11 9.88 -3.26
C PHE A 34 -10.57 10.04 -2.82
N LEU A 35 -10.99 11.28 -2.69
CA LEU A 35 -12.34 11.64 -2.25
C LEU A 35 -13.18 12.07 -3.45
N ASN A 36 -14.49 11.89 -3.33
CA ASN A 36 -15.47 12.27 -4.37
C ASN A 36 -15.54 13.79 -4.61
N ASP A 37 -15.02 14.60 -3.68
CA ASP A 37 -14.90 16.06 -3.82
C ASP A 37 -13.61 16.50 -4.55
N GLY A 38 -12.78 15.54 -4.98
CA GLY A 38 -11.49 15.77 -5.63
C GLY A 38 -10.30 15.88 -4.66
N GLY A 39 -10.53 15.86 -3.35
CA GLY A 39 -9.49 15.81 -2.34
C GLY A 39 -8.74 14.48 -2.32
N SER A 40 -7.61 14.45 -1.61
CA SER A 40 -6.90 13.19 -1.34
C SER A 40 -6.24 13.20 0.03
N LEU A 41 -6.21 12.03 0.66
CA LEU A 41 -5.53 11.79 1.93
C LEU A 41 -4.42 10.77 1.73
N VAL A 42 -3.27 11.00 2.35
CA VAL A 42 -2.17 10.03 2.37
C VAL A 42 -2.51 8.86 3.30
N SER A 43 -2.23 7.64 2.85
CA SER A 43 -2.20 6.45 3.70
C SER A 43 -0.79 5.88 3.71
N TYR A 44 -0.28 5.63 4.91
CA TYR A 44 0.92 4.85 5.17
C TYR A 44 0.53 3.38 5.19
N GLY A 45 0.87 2.66 4.12
CA GLY A 45 0.40 1.29 3.90
C GLY A 45 -1.01 1.20 3.30
N GLU A 46 -1.47 -0.03 3.11
CA GLU A 46 -2.74 -0.31 2.46
C GLU A 46 -3.95 0.07 3.32
N ILE A 47 -5.03 0.44 2.63
CA ILE A 47 -6.30 0.82 3.25
C ILE A 47 -7.18 -0.40 3.51
N ALA A 48 -7.90 -0.39 4.63
CA ALA A 48 -8.83 -1.46 4.99
C ALA A 48 -10.28 -1.00 4.83
N ARG A 49 -11.11 -1.77 4.13
CA ARG A 49 -12.56 -1.56 4.06
C ARG A 49 -13.22 -2.38 5.18
N VAL A 50 -13.93 -1.72 6.09
CA VAL A 50 -14.59 -2.33 7.26
C VAL A 50 -16.06 -1.93 7.26
N GLY A 51 -16.93 -2.78 6.69
CA GLY A 51 -18.33 -2.42 6.46
C GLY A 51 -18.43 -1.23 5.50
N ASP A 52 -19.18 -0.20 5.90
CA ASP A 52 -19.36 1.04 5.13
C ASP A 52 -18.26 2.08 5.40
N HIS A 53 -17.18 1.70 6.07
CA HIS A 53 -16.08 2.57 6.45
C HIS A 53 -14.75 2.17 5.81
N VAL A 54 -13.86 3.15 5.67
CA VAL A 54 -12.46 2.92 5.33
C VAL A 54 -11.58 3.36 6.49
N VAL A 55 -10.66 2.47 6.85
CA VAL A 55 -9.69 2.67 7.94
C VAL A 55 -8.29 2.62 7.37
N PHE A 56 -7.47 3.60 7.73
CA PHE A 56 -6.10 3.69 7.25
C PHE A 56 -5.20 4.48 8.22
N SER A 57 -3.90 4.28 8.11
CA SER A 57 -2.90 4.99 8.91
C SER A 57 -2.43 6.23 8.16
N MET A 58 -2.76 7.42 8.63
CA MET A 58 -2.37 8.66 7.98
C MET A 58 -1.10 9.25 8.63
N PRO A 59 -0.06 9.60 7.85
CA PRO A 59 1.08 10.33 8.39
C PRO A 59 0.68 11.78 8.70
N ILE A 60 0.96 12.23 9.92
CA ILE A 60 0.64 13.61 10.33
C ILE A 60 1.79 14.60 10.07
N ALA A 61 2.94 14.11 9.60
CA ALA A 61 4.12 14.90 9.32
C ALA A 61 4.81 14.41 8.03
N SER A 62 5.59 15.28 7.41
CA SER A 62 6.36 14.97 6.20
C SER A 62 7.82 14.62 6.53
N THR A 63 8.01 13.59 7.36
CA THR A 63 9.32 13.07 7.75
C THR A 63 9.45 11.60 7.34
N PRO A 64 10.67 11.03 7.25
CA PRO A 64 10.85 9.63 6.83
C PRO A 64 10.14 8.61 7.73
N ASN A 65 10.05 8.89 9.03
CA ASN A 65 9.30 8.09 10.01
C ASN A 65 8.26 8.97 10.68
N PRO A 66 7.15 9.26 9.99
CA PRO A 66 6.16 10.19 10.50
C PRO A 66 5.34 9.54 11.62
N PRO A 67 4.84 10.33 12.58
CA PRO A 67 3.81 9.81 13.48
C PRO A 67 2.59 9.43 12.65
N LEU A 68 2.02 8.27 12.94
CA LEU A 68 0.84 7.76 12.24
C LEU A 68 -0.38 7.93 13.13
N GLN A 69 -1.46 8.43 12.53
CA GLN A 69 -2.76 8.53 13.15
C GLN A 69 -3.72 7.59 12.41
N LEU A 70 -4.42 6.73 13.16
CA LEU A 70 -5.49 5.93 12.58
C LEU A 70 -6.66 6.85 12.22
N VAL A 71 -7.12 6.78 10.97
CA VAL A 71 -8.23 7.56 10.44
C VAL A 71 -9.34 6.62 10.00
N ASN A 72 -10.57 6.95 10.36
CA ASN A 72 -11.79 6.29 9.95
C ASN A 72 -12.75 7.28 9.29
N ILE A 73 -13.07 7.06 8.02
CA ILE A 73 -14.04 7.87 7.27
C ILE A 73 -15.09 6.99 6.59
N ALA A 74 -16.24 7.57 6.26
CA ALA A 74 -17.27 6.88 5.51
C ALA A 74 -16.78 6.53 4.09
N GLY A 75 -17.02 5.28 3.68
CA GLY A 75 -16.56 4.73 2.41
C GLY A 75 -17.31 5.31 1.20
N ASP A 76 -18.49 5.88 1.40
CA ASP A 76 -19.27 6.57 0.36
C ASP A 76 -18.68 7.92 -0.06
N ARG A 77 -17.70 8.45 0.69
CA ARG A 77 -16.94 9.65 0.35
C ARG A 77 -15.73 9.38 -0.53
N VAL A 78 -15.36 8.12 -0.72
CA VAL A 78 -14.15 7.71 -1.43
C VAL A 78 -14.47 7.49 -2.91
N ASP A 79 -13.62 8.06 -3.78
CA ASP A 79 -13.52 7.67 -5.19
C ASP A 79 -12.74 6.35 -5.26
N TRP A 80 -13.49 5.25 -5.19
CA TRP A 80 -12.91 3.90 -5.17
C TRP A 80 -12.20 3.55 -6.47
N ASP A 81 -12.75 3.96 -7.61
CA ASP A 81 -12.17 3.66 -8.92
C ASP A 81 -10.78 4.29 -9.04
N ARG A 82 -10.62 5.55 -8.61
CA ARG A 82 -9.32 6.23 -8.63
C ARG A 82 -8.38 5.69 -7.56
N THR A 83 -8.89 5.43 -6.36
CA THR A 83 -8.11 4.87 -5.24
C THR A 83 -7.54 3.50 -5.59
N ASP A 84 -8.33 2.61 -6.19
CA ASP A 84 -7.89 1.27 -6.57
C ASP A 84 -6.87 1.30 -7.72
N ARG A 85 -7.06 2.19 -8.72
CA ARG A 85 -6.07 2.40 -9.79
C ARG A 85 -4.74 2.91 -9.23
N TYR A 86 -4.77 3.89 -8.34
CA TYR A 86 -3.56 4.41 -7.70
C TYR A 86 -2.87 3.35 -6.87
N ALA A 87 -3.61 2.58 -6.07
CA ALA A 87 -3.05 1.50 -5.28
C ALA A 87 -2.40 0.42 -6.16
N ALA A 88 -2.98 0.09 -7.32
CA ALA A 88 -2.37 -0.80 -8.29
C ALA A 88 -1.05 -0.23 -8.84
N THR A 89 -1.01 1.05 -9.22
CA THR A 89 0.25 1.71 -9.65
C THR A 89 1.29 1.69 -8.54
N ALA A 90 0.91 2.04 -7.30
CA ALA A 90 1.82 2.10 -6.15
C ALA A 90 2.44 0.73 -5.86
N ARG A 91 1.65 -0.34 -5.85
CA ARG A 91 2.14 -1.72 -5.70
C ARG A 91 3.09 -2.11 -6.82
N ALA A 92 2.73 -1.82 -8.07
CA ALA A 92 3.57 -2.15 -9.23
C ALA A 92 4.92 -1.43 -9.14
N MET A 93 4.93 -0.14 -8.82
CA MET A 93 6.16 0.65 -8.69
C MET A 93 7.03 0.20 -7.52
N HIS A 94 6.42 -0.13 -6.38
CA HIS A 94 7.14 -0.69 -5.24
C HIS A 94 7.77 -2.03 -5.61
N TYR A 95 7.01 -2.93 -6.23
CA TYR A 95 7.51 -4.22 -6.74
C TYR A 95 8.67 -4.03 -7.73
N PHE A 96 8.56 -3.08 -8.66
CA PHE A 96 9.64 -2.75 -9.62
C PHE A 96 10.91 -2.28 -8.94
N ALA A 97 10.79 -1.53 -7.85
CA ALA A 97 11.93 -1.00 -7.12
C ALA A 97 12.63 -2.04 -6.25
N THR A 98 11.90 -2.99 -5.67
CA THR A 98 12.42 -3.87 -4.61
C THR A 98 12.67 -5.31 -5.06
N GLN A 99 11.79 -5.88 -5.89
CA GLN A 99 11.73 -7.33 -6.12
C GLN A 99 11.85 -7.72 -7.61
N ALA A 100 11.34 -6.88 -8.51
CA ALA A 100 11.08 -7.30 -9.90
C ALA A 100 12.30 -7.78 -10.67
N GLU A 101 13.46 -7.15 -10.49
CA GLU A 101 14.69 -7.56 -11.16
C GLU A 101 15.16 -8.94 -10.67
N SER A 102 15.03 -9.21 -9.36
CA SER A 102 15.37 -10.51 -8.78
C SER A 102 14.47 -11.61 -9.33
N ASP A 103 13.16 -11.38 -9.38
CA ASP A 103 12.19 -12.36 -9.88
C ASP A 103 12.39 -12.61 -11.39
N TYR A 104 12.70 -11.57 -12.16
CA TYR A 104 13.04 -11.71 -13.57
C TYR A 104 14.33 -12.50 -13.78
N ALA A 105 15.37 -12.26 -12.97
CA ALA A 105 16.60 -13.03 -13.04
C ALA A 105 16.36 -14.51 -12.70
N ALA A 106 15.52 -14.81 -11.72
CA ALA A 106 15.13 -16.18 -11.38
C ALA A 106 14.40 -16.87 -12.54
N LEU A 107 13.45 -16.18 -13.17
CA LEU A 107 12.76 -16.66 -14.38
C LEU A 107 13.75 -16.95 -15.50
N SER A 108 14.64 -16.01 -15.81
CA SER A 108 15.64 -16.15 -16.87
C SER A 108 16.55 -17.37 -16.65
N ASN A 109 17.02 -17.55 -15.40
CA ASN A 109 17.82 -18.72 -15.03
C ASN A 109 17.04 -20.04 -15.18
N GLN A 110 15.76 -20.06 -14.80
CA GLN A 110 14.90 -21.23 -14.98
C GLN A 110 14.72 -21.60 -16.46
N ILE A 111 14.59 -20.60 -17.35
CA ILE A 111 14.51 -20.82 -18.79
C ILE A 111 15.83 -21.33 -19.36
N ALA A 112 16.96 -20.73 -18.98
CA ALA A 112 18.28 -21.20 -19.39
C ALA A 112 18.52 -22.66 -18.95
N GLN A 113 18.12 -23.01 -17.73
CA GLN A 113 18.19 -24.39 -17.25
C GLN A 113 17.30 -25.34 -18.05
N THR A 114 16.07 -24.93 -18.36
CA THR A 114 15.16 -25.75 -19.16
C THR A 114 15.72 -26.00 -20.57
N LEU A 115 16.31 -24.99 -21.19
CA LEU A 115 16.99 -25.15 -22.48
C LEU A 115 18.18 -26.10 -22.40
N ASN A 116 18.95 -26.05 -21.31
CA ASN A 116 20.02 -27.02 -21.08
C ASN A 116 19.48 -28.45 -20.87
N ASP A 117 18.37 -28.63 -20.15
CA ASP A 117 17.74 -29.94 -19.98
C ASP A 117 17.21 -30.51 -21.30
N VAL A 118 16.75 -29.63 -22.20
CA VAL A 118 16.34 -30.00 -23.57
C VAL A 118 17.53 -30.50 -24.40
N THR A 119 18.71 -29.91 -24.28
CA THR A 119 19.90 -30.39 -25.01
C THR A 119 20.40 -31.74 -24.48
N LEU A 120 20.24 -31.99 -23.17
CA LEU A 120 20.62 -33.25 -22.53
C LEU A 120 19.59 -34.38 -22.75
N ALA A 121 18.33 -34.05 -23.01
CA ALA A 121 17.29 -35.03 -23.26
C ALA A 121 17.42 -35.68 -24.64
N THR A 122 17.53 -37.00 -24.67
CA THR A 122 17.64 -37.80 -25.91
C THR A 122 16.29 -38.07 -26.57
N ASP A 123 15.21 -38.13 -25.79
CA ASP A 123 13.85 -38.35 -26.31
C ASP A 123 13.21 -37.05 -26.79
N ALA A 124 12.78 -37.04 -28.05
CA ALA A 124 12.11 -35.91 -28.68
C ALA A 124 10.77 -35.56 -28.00
N THR A 125 10.05 -36.55 -27.46
CA THR A 125 8.82 -36.31 -26.70
C THR A 125 9.11 -35.59 -25.39
N ARG A 126 10.16 -36.01 -24.68
CA ARG A 126 10.63 -35.36 -23.46
C ARG A 126 11.09 -33.92 -23.72
N ARG A 127 11.85 -33.68 -24.79
CA ARG A 127 12.27 -32.31 -25.19
C ARG A 127 11.07 -31.40 -25.43
N LEU A 128 10.09 -31.86 -26.19
CA LEU A 128 8.87 -31.09 -26.46
C LEU A 128 8.13 -30.73 -25.16
N ALA A 129 7.96 -31.70 -24.26
CA ALA A 129 7.28 -31.48 -22.99
C ALA A 129 7.99 -30.43 -22.09
N LEU A 130 9.33 -30.42 -22.08
CA LEU A 130 10.11 -29.42 -21.33
C LEU A 130 9.88 -28.00 -21.87
N VAL A 131 9.93 -27.82 -23.20
CA VAL A 131 9.72 -26.50 -23.82
C VAL A 131 8.27 -26.03 -23.66
N GLU A 132 7.28 -26.92 -23.81
CA GLU A 132 5.87 -26.60 -23.57
C GLU A 132 5.61 -26.16 -22.12
N GLN A 133 6.28 -26.77 -21.15
CA GLN A 133 6.21 -26.37 -19.74
C GLN A 133 6.82 -24.98 -19.51
N ALA A 134 8.01 -24.70 -20.07
CA ALA A 134 8.65 -23.39 -19.98
C ALA A 134 7.79 -22.29 -20.62
N ARG A 135 7.20 -22.57 -21.78
CA ARG A 135 6.28 -21.66 -22.47
C ARG A 135 5.08 -21.31 -21.59
N LYS A 136 4.47 -22.31 -20.93
CA LYS A 136 3.35 -22.07 -20.01
C LYS A 136 3.76 -21.17 -18.85
N GLY A 137 4.91 -21.44 -18.23
CA GLY A 137 5.44 -20.61 -17.15
C GLY A 137 5.65 -19.14 -17.57
N LEU A 138 6.25 -18.91 -18.74
CA LEU A 138 6.47 -17.57 -19.28
C LEU A 138 5.17 -16.85 -19.67
N ALA A 139 4.15 -17.58 -20.13
CA ALA A 139 2.86 -17.01 -20.50
C ALA A 139 2.10 -16.45 -19.28
N ASP A 140 2.20 -17.14 -18.15
CA ASP A 140 1.50 -16.77 -16.91
C ASP A 140 2.26 -15.72 -16.08
N TRP A 141 3.56 -15.53 -16.35
CA TRP A 141 4.45 -14.71 -15.53
C TRP A 141 4.12 -13.21 -15.54
N PRO A 142 3.87 -12.53 -16.69
CA PRO A 142 3.63 -11.08 -16.69
C PRO A 142 2.44 -10.66 -15.82
N LEU A 143 1.35 -11.41 -15.84
CA LEU A 143 0.13 -11.10 -15.08
C LEU A 143 0.35 -11.17 -13.57
N SER A 144 1.25 -12.03 -13.10
CA SER A 144 1.59 -12.17 -11.68
C SER A 144 2.66 -11.18 -11.20
N HIS A 145 3.34 -10.49 -12.12
CA HIS A 145 4.47 -9.60 -11.81
C HIS A 145 4.28 -8.20 -12.43
N PHE A 146 3.04 -7.71 -12.40
CA PHE A 146 2.65 -6.36 -12.84
C PHE A 146 3.11 -5.98 -14.25
N ASN A 147 3.20 -6.96 -15.16
CA ASN A 147 3.70 -6.80 -16.53
C ASN A 147 5.13 -6.25 -16.62
N TYR A 148 5.96 -6.48 -15.59
CA TYR A 148 7.37 -6.11 -15.60
C TYR A 148 8.08 -6.73 -16.81
N ARG A 149 8.84 -5.93 -17.58
CA ARG A 149 9.58 -6.41 -18.78
C ARG A 149 8.75 -7.27 -19.75
N ASP A 150 7.44 -7.00 -19.87
CA ASP A 150 6.52 -7.77 -20.73
C ASP A 150 7.05 -7.93 -22.17
N SER A 151 7.69 -6.90 -22.74
CA SER A 151 8.32 -6.98 -24.06
C SER A 151 9.41 -8.05 -24.15
N GLU A 152 10.25 -8.20 -23.12
CA GLU A 152 11.32 -9.20 -23.08
C GLU A 152 10.74 -10.60 -22.86
N VAL A 153 9.75 -10.73 -21.98
CA VAL A 153 9.02 -11.99 -21.76
C VAL A 153 8.35 -12.47 -23.05
N ARG A 154 7.73 -11.56 -23.81
CA ARG A 154 7.18 -11.86 -25.14
C ARG A 154 8.24 -12.28 -26.15
N GLN A 155 9.41 -11.68 -26.11
CA GLN A 155 10.53 -12.11 -26.96
C GLN A 155 10.96 -13.54 -26.63
N MET A 156 11.11 -13.88 -25.34
CA MET A 156 11.41 -15.25 -24.91
C MET A 156 10.32 -16.24 -25.32
N LEU A 157 9.04 -15.87 -25.18
CA LEU A 157 7.91 -16.68 -25.65
C LEU A 157 7.99 -16.96 -27.15
N SER A 158 8.28 -15.93 -27.96
CA SER A 158 8.43 -16.10 -29.41
C SER A 158 9.54 -17.10 -29.77
N MET A 159 10.66 -17.08 -29.05
CA MET A 159 11.77 -18.02 -29.28
C MET A 159 11.39 -19.46 -28.89
N LEU A 160 10.61 -19.65 -27.82
CA LEU A 160 10.12 -20.97 -27.44
C LEU A 160 9.05 -21.49 -28.41
N ASP A 161 8.19 -20.61 -28.95
CA ASP A 161 7.18 -20.99 -29.94
C ASP A 161 7.82 -21.52 -31.22
N GLU A 162 8.92 -20.91 -31.68
CA GLU A 162 9.72 -21.39 -32.80
C GLU A 162 10.34 -22.78 -32.49
N ALA A 163 10.95 -22.94 -31.31
CA ALA A 163 11.52 -24.22 -30.89
C ALA A 163 10.48 -25.35 -30.75
N ILE A 164 9.26 -25.03 -30.29
CA ILE A 164 8.14 -25.97 -30.21
C ILE A 164 7.71 -26.40 -31.62
N ALA A 165 7.61 -25.45 -32.56
CA ALA A 165 7.25 -25.77 -33.94
C ALA A 165 8.26 -26.73 -34.57
N ASP A 166 9.56 -26.49 -34.39
CA ASP A 166 10.64 -27.36 -34.87
C ASP A 166 10.60 -28.76 -34.25
N LEU A 167 10.41 -28.86 -32.92
CA LEU A 167 10.31 -30.13 -32.22
C LEU A 167 9.07 -30.94 -32.62
N ARG A 168 7.93 -30.27 -32.87
CA ARG A 168 6.71 -30.92 -33.37
C ARG A 168 6.88 -31.43 -34.80
N ALA A 169 7.54 -30.66 -35.66
CA ALA A 169 7.88 -31.08 -37.02
C ALA A 169 8.79 -32.31 -37.00
N ALA A 170 9.83 -32.32 -36.15
CA ALA A 170 10.76 -33.44 -36.00
C ALA A 170 10.10 -34.72 -35.45
N THR A 171 9.03 -34.61 -34.67
CA THR A 171 8.27 -35.75 -34.12
C THR A 171 7.15 -36.24 -35.04
N GLY A 172 7.00 -35.68 -36.25
CA GLY A 172 5.99 -36.09 -37.23
C GLY A 172 4.55 -35.74 -36.83
N ARG A 173 4.35 -34.94 -35.77
CA ARG A 173 3.02 -34.50 -35.33
C ARG A 173 2.59 -33.28 -36.14
N GLN A 174 1.96 -33.50 -37.30
CA GLN A 174 1.33 -32.44 -38.12
C GLN A 174 -0.06 -32.02 -37.60
N ARG A 175 -0.20 -31.77 -36.29
CA ARG A 175 -1.42 -31.16 -35.74
C ARG A 175 -1.12 -29.70 -35.38
N PHE A 176 -1.71 -28.79 -36.16
CA PHE A 176 -1.71 -27.37 -35.84
C PHE A 176 -2.80 -27.11 -34.79
N ASP A 177 -2.39 -26.76 -33.58
CA ASP A 177 -3.28 -26.26 -32.55
C ASP A 177 -3.02 -24.76 -32.39
N LEU A 178 -3.96 -23.95 -32.89
CA LEU A 178 -3.90 -22.49 -32.84
C LEU A 178 -4.58 -22.04 -31.55
N SER A 179 -3.81 -21.98 -30.46
CA SER A 179 -4.24 -21.34 -29.23
C SER A 179 -4.13 -19.83 -29.37
N LEU A 180 -5.21 -19.18 -29.81
CA LEU A 180 -5.32 -17.71 -29.84
C LEU A 180 -5.50 -17.20 -28.40
N VAL A 181 -4.39 -16.94 -27.72
CA VAL A 181 -4.41 -16.24 -26.42
C VAL A 181 -4.47 -14.75 -26.71
N ALA A 182 -5.66 -14.17 -26.57
CA ALA A 182 -5.82 -12.72 -26.56
C ALA A 182 -5.25 -12.20 -25.22
N TYR A 183 -4.01 -11.71 -25.26
CA TYR A 183 -3.48 -10.89 -24.17
C TYR A 183 -4.14 -9.52 -24.27
N ALA A 184 -5.27 -9.37 -23.60
CA ALA A 184 -5.76 -8.05 -23.25
C ALA A 184 -4.72 -7.46 -22.30
N ASN A 185 -3.85 -6.58 -22.81
CA ASN A 185 -3.19 -5.62 -21.94
C ASN A 185 -4.32 -4.70 -21.48
N PRO A 186 -4.79 -4.77 -20.22
CA PRO A 186 -5.78 -3.81 -19.80
C PRO A 186 -5.13 -2.44 -19.97
N LEU A 187 -5.69 -1.60 -20.84
CA LEU A 187 -5.42 -0.17 -20.83
C LEU A 187 -6.03 0.40 -19.54
N THR A 188 -5.45 0.05 -18.40
CA THR A 188 -5.59 0.83 -17.17
C THR A 188 -4.77 2.08 -17.42
N ILE A 189 -5.45 3.21 -17.65
CA ILE A 189 -4.83 4.52 -17.49
C ILE A 189 -4.18 4.50 -16.11
N ALA A 190 -2.85 4.39 -16.08
CA ALA A 190 -2.11 4.33 -14.83
C ALA A 190 -2.31 5.67 -14.12
N GLU A 191 -2.83 5.63 -12.89
CA GLU A 191 -2.91 6.85 -12.09
C GLU A 191 -1.47 7.22 -11.68
N PRO A 192 -0.96 8.41 -12.05
CA PRO A 192 0.41 8.80 -11.74
C PRO A 192 0.64 8.87 -10.23
N LEU A 193 1.81 8.44 -9.78
CA LEU A 193 2.18 8.59 -8.38
C LEU A 193 2.37 10.06 -8.02
N LEU A 194 1.59 10.52 -7.04
CA LEU A 194 1.74 11.82 -6.42
C LEU A 194 3.01 11.86 -5.55
N PRO A 195 3.71 13.00 -5.50
CA PRO A 195 4.85 13.17 -4.60
C PRO A 195 4.42 13.05 -3.14
N ALA A 196 5.39 12.83 -2.24
CA ALA A 196 5.17 12.92 -0.80
C ALA A 196 4.60 14.30 -0.44
N PRO A 197 3.64 14.38 0.51
CA PRO A 197 3.03 15.64 0.90
C PRO A 197 4.09 16.57 1.51
N THR A 198 4.02 17.86 1.20
CA THR A 198 4.76 18.88 1.93
C THR A 198 4.27 18.99 3.39
N PRO A 199 5.06 19.56 4.33
CA PRO A 199 4.60 19.73 5.70
C PRO A 199 3.28 20.50 5.81
N GLN A 200 3.08 21.49 4.94
CA GLN A 200 1.83 22.24 4.87
C GLN A 200 0.66 21.33 4.44
N GLU A 201 0.83 20.56 3.36
CA GLU A 201 -0.19 19.62 2.87
C GLU A 201 -0.50 18.52 3.89
N ALA A 202 0.49 18.02 4.65
CA ALA A 202 0.26 17.01 5.68
C ALA A 202 -0.65 17.56 6.81
N ILE A 203 -0.44 18.82 7.22
CA ILE A 203 -1.32 19.50 8.19
C ILE A 203 -2.72 19.71 7.61
N GLU A 204 -2.81 20.19 6.36
CA GLU A 204 -4.10 20.42 5.68
C GLU A 204 -4.90 19.11 5.53
N GLN A 205 -4.25 18.02 5.15
CA GLN A 205 -4.86 16.70 5.07
C GLN A 205 -5.29 16.19 6.45
N THR A 206 -4.51 16.46 7.51
CA THR A 206 -4.89 16.07 8.88
C THR A 206 -6.14 16.81 9.35
N ILE A 207 -6.25 18.11 9.04
CA ILE A 207 -7.45 18.90 9.33
C ILE A 207 -8.62 18.40 8.49
N ALA A 208 -8.42 18.12 7.20
CA ALA A 208 -9.45 17.57 6.32
C ALA A 208 -9.98 16.22 6.83
N ALA A 209 -9.09 15.31 7.21
CA ALA A 209 -9.46 14.02 7.81
C ALA A 209 -10.31 14.19 9.08
N ALA A 210 -10.01 15.19 9.92
CA ALA A 210 -10.81 15.47 11.11
C ALA A 210 -12.27 15.80 10.77
N TRP A 211 -12.50 16.56 9.70
CA TRP A 211 -13.85 16.92 9.24
C TRP A 211 -14.55 15.78 8.49
N LEU A 212 -13.79 14.81 8.01
CA LEU A 212 -14.34 13.60 7.39
C LEU A 212 -14.73 12.53 8.43
N SER A 213 -14.06 12.51 9.58
CA SER A 213 -14.42 11.61 10.69
C SER A 213 -15.80 11.94 11.25
N GLU A 214 -16.59 10.90 11.50
CA GLU A 214 -17.91 10.98 12.11
C GLU A 214 -17.85 10.99 13.65
N LEU A 215 -16.75 10.49 14.21
CA LEU A 215 -16.57 10.35 15.65
C LEU A 215 -16.02 11.66 16.26
N PRO A 216 -16.72 12.32 17.20
CA PRO A 216 -16.24 13.57 17.79
C PRO A 216 -14.87 13.46 18.46
N ALA A 217 -14.61 12.35 19.16
CA ALA A 217 -13.34 12.12 19.84
C ALA A 217 -12.17 12.00 18.85
N GLU A 218 -12.38 11.33 17.73
CA GLU A 218 -11.39 11.22 16.66
C GLU A 218 -11.14 12.57 16.00
N ARG A 219 -12.20 13.34 15.72
CA ARG A 219 -12.07 14.72 15.19
C ARG A 219 -11.24 15.61 16.11
N VAL A 220 -11.48 15.58 17.41
CA VAL A 220 -10.67 16.35 18.38
C VAL A 220 -9.22 15.84 18.41
N SER A 221 -9.00 14.52 18.35
CA SER A 221 -7.66 13.92 18.29
C SER A 221 -6.90 14.38 17.04
N LEU A 222 -7.52 14.35 15.86
CA LEU A 222 -6.92 14.77 14.59
C LEU A 222 -6.61 16.27 14.57
N LEU A 223 -7.53 17.12 15.02
CA LEU A 223 -7.27 18.56 15.13
C LEU A 223 -6.15 18.86 16.14
N GLY A 224 -6.08 18.11 17.24
CA GLY A 224 -4.99 18.19 18.21
C GLY A 224 -3.64 17.79 17.61
N ALA A 225 -3.61 16.73 16.80
CA ALA A 225 -2.42 16.29 16.08
C ALA A 225 -1.95 17.34 15.06
N ALA A 226 -2.88 17.93 14.28
CA ALA A 226 -2.59 19.01 13.36
C ALA A 226 -2.03 20.25 14.08
N LEU A 227 -2.58 20.60 15.24
CA LEU A 227 -2.09 21.71 16.06
C LEU A 227 -0.67 21.46 16.58
N ALA A 228 -0.39 20.23 17.03
CA ALA A 228 0.95 19.86 17.48
C ALA A 228 1.98 19.88 16.33
N GLU A 229 1.59 19.50 15.12
CA GLU A 229 2.45 19.60 13.94
C GLU A 229 2.66 21.04 13.49
N LEU A 230 1.64 21.89 13.52
CA LEU A 230 1.76 23.33 13.26
C LEU A 230 2.83 23.97 14.16
N ASP A 231 2.82 23.62 15.45
CA ASP A 231 3.79 24.13 16.43
C ASP A 231 5.20 23.59 16.16
N ARG A 232 5.32 22.34 15.74
CA ARG A 232 6.61 21.68 15.45
C ARG A 232 7.26 22.23 14.18
N SER A 233 6.47 22.48 13.15
CA SER A 233 6.92 22.88 11.82
C SER A 233 6.89 24.40 11.59
N GLU A 234 6.68 25.20 12.64
CA GLU A 234 6.55 26.66 12.57
C GLU A 234 7.70 27.35 11.83
N ALA A 235 8.94 26.87 12.00
CA ALA A 235 10.11 27.44 11.33
C ALA A 235 10.19 27.17 9.82
N ALA A 236 9.48 26.14 9.33
CA ALA A 236 9.47 25.72 7.93
C ALA A 236 8.24 26.20 7.16
N LEU A 237 7.30 26.88 7.82
CA LEU A 237 5.99 27.23 7.29
C LEU A 237 5.80 28.76 7.23
N PRO A 238 4.92 29.28 6.35
CA PRO A 238 4.62 30.72 6.31
C PRO A 238 3.97 31.18 7.62
N SER A 239 4.58 32.15 8.31
CA SER A 239 4.17 32.57 9.65
C SER A 239 2.73 33.07 9.74
N GLU A 240 2.27 33.82 8.74
CA GLU A 240 0.87 34.28 8.66
C GLU A 240 -0.11 33.12 8.54
N TRP A 241 0.22 32.12 7.72
CA TRP A 241 -0.59 30.92 7.55
C TRP A 241 -0.65 30.09 8.84
N VAL A 242 0.50 29.90 9.51
CA VAL A 242 0.57 29.20 10.80
C VAL A 242 -0.29 29.91 11.84
N ALA A 243 -0.19 31.23 11.96
CA ALA A 243 -0.96 32.01 12.91
C ALA A 243 -2.48 31.86 12.67
N ALA A 244 -2.92 31.99 11.41
CA ALA A 244 -4.31 31.82 11.03
C ALA A 244 -4.83 30.40 11.32
N ARG A 245 -4.13 29.37 10.85
CA ARG A 245 -4.54 27.96 11.04
C ARG A 245 -4.54 27.56 12.51
N ARG A 246 -3.61 28.07 13.31
CA ARG A 246 -3.57 27.83 14.76
C ARG A 246 -4.81 28.36 15.45
N VAL A 247 -5.22 29.59 15.14
CA VAL A 247 -6.43 30.20 15.71
C VAL A 247 -7.68 29.43 15.30
N GLU A 248 -7.83 29.12 14.01
CA GLU A 248 -8.97 28.37 13.49
C GLU A 248 -9.08 26.97 14.13
N THR A 249 -7.96 26.23 14.19
CA THR A 249 -7.92 24.87 14.74
C THR A 249 -8.24 24.87 16.24
N LYS A 250 -7.69 25.82 17.00
CA LYS A 250 -8.02 25.97 18.44
C LYS A 250 -9.50 26.27 18.65
N ASN A 251 -10.05 27.22 17.89
CA ASN A 251 -11.47 27.57 17.98
C ASN A 251 -12.38 26.39 17.63
N ALA A 252 -12.00 25.57 16.65
CA ALA A 252 -12.72 24.36 16.28
C ALA A 252 -12.72 23.33 17.43
N ILE A 253 -11.56 23.06 18.03
CA ILE A 253 -11.44 22.15 19.19
C ILE A 253 -12.30 22.63 20.36
N GLU A 254 -12.19 23.91 20.73
CA GLU A 254 -12.96 24.48 21.84
C GLU A 254 -14.46 24.40 21.62
N THR A 255 -14.91 24.59 20.37
CA THR A 255 -16.31 24.48 19.98
C THR A 255 -16.80 23.04 20.14
N LEU A 256 -16.04 22.06 19.63
CA LEU A 256 -16.39 20.63 19.77
C LEU A 256 -16.47 20.20 21.23
N LEU A 257 -15.47 20.56 22.05
CA LEU A 257 -15.46 20.25 23.48
C LEU A 257 -16.59 20.93 24.27
N ARG A 258 -17.07 22.09 23.80
CA ARG A 258 -18.23 22.78 24.40
C ARG A 258 -19.54 22.06 24.06
N ILE A 259 -19.68 21.60 22.82
CA ILE A 259 -20.83 20.80 22.38
C ILE A 259 -20.90 19.50 23.19
N GLU A 260 -19.77 18.80 23.32
CA GLU A 260 -19.69 17.54 24.07
C GLU A 260 -20.07 17.73 25.55
N ARG A 261 -19.52 18.73 26.22
CA ARG A 261 -19.88 19.05 27.61
C ARG A 261 -21.36 19.39 27.77
N SER A 262 -21.93 20.12 26.82
CA SER A 262 -23.37 20.43 26.81
C SER A 262 -24.21 19.15 26.71
N TYR A 263 -23.82 18.22 25.84
CA TYR A 263 -24.50 16.94 25.68
C TYR A 263 -24.38 16.04 26.91
N GLN A 264 -23.19 15.97 27.51
CA GLN A 264 -22.96 15.23 28.76
C GLN A 264 -23.78 15.80 29.92
N SER A 265 -23.84 17.13 30.04
CA SER A 265 -24.67 17.82 31.03
C SER A 265 -26.16 17.52 30.83
N LEU A 266 -26.65 17.62 29.59
CA LEU A 266 -28.04 17.30 29.24
C LEU A 266 -28.38 15.84 29.58
N THR A 267 -27.51 14.90 29.22
CA THR A 267 -27.70 13.47 29.50
C THR A 267 -27.77 13.21 31.00
N THR A 268 -26.86 13.81 31.78
CA THR A 268 -26.84 13.70 33.25
C THR A 268 -28.13 14.26 33.85
N GLN A 269 -28.57 15.43 33.39
CA GLN A 269 -29.79 16.07 33.85
C GLN A 269 -31.04 15.22 33.55
N ILE A 270 -31.15 14.66 32.34
CA ILE A 270 -32.27 13.80 31.94
C ILE A 270 -32.28 12.52 32.80
N MET A 271 -31.13 11.89 33.01
CA MET A 271 -31.01 10.69 33.84
C MET A 271 -31.35 10.96 35.30
N ASP A 272 -30.96 12.12 35.86
CA ASP A 272 -31.33 12.51 37.21
C ASP A 272 -32.84 12.71 37.38
N VAL A 273 -33.49 13.34 36.39
CA VAL A 273 -34.95 13.51 36.37
C VAL A 273 -35.65 12.15 36.24
N ALA A 274 -35.18 11.29 35.34
CA ALA A 274 -35.69 9.93 35.15
C ALA A 274 -35.59 9.12 36.45
N ASN A 275 -34.41 9.11 37.07
CA ASN A 275 -34.15 8.40 38.32
C ASN A 275 -34.99 8.92 39.48
N ARG A 276 -35.23 10.23 39.54
CA ARG A 276 -36.11 10.83 40.56
C ARG A 276 -37.56 10.40 40.35
N ARG A 277 -38.08 10.45 39.12
CA ARG A 277 -39.45 10.02 38.79
C ARG A 277 -39.65 8.53 39.05
N ALA A 278 -38.67 7.69 38.68
CA ALA A 278 -38.70 6.26 38.96
C ALA A 278 -38.75 5.95 40.47
N ARG A 279 -37.93 6.63 41.29
CA ARG A 279 -37.96 6.47 42.76
C ARG A 279 -39.29 6.89 43.39
N LEU A 280 -39.99 7.84 42.78
CA LEU A 280 -41.31 8.30 43.21
C LEU A 280 -42.46 7.47 42.63
N ALA A 281 -42.17 6.43 41.84
CA ALA A 281 -43.15 5.64 41.09
C ALA A 281 -44.06 6.49 40.16
N ASP A 282 -43.54 7.60 39.64
CA ASP A 282 -44.26 8.49 38.72
C ASP A 282 -44.15 7.99 37.27
N VAL A 283 -44.98 7.00 36.93
CA VAL A 283 -45.02 6.38 35.59
C VAL A 283 -45.46 7.38 34.51
N ARG A 284 -46.45 8.23 34.80
CA ARG A 284 -46.94 9.25 33.84
C ARG A 284 -45.86 10.29 33.55
N GLY A 285 -45.10 10.69 34.57
CA GLY A 285 -43.95 11.56 34.38
C GLY A 285 -42.88 10.91 33.48
N LEU A 286 -42.58 9.63 33.63
CA LEU A 286 -41.63 8.95 32.75
C LEU A 286 -42.15 8.89 31.30
N GLU A 287 -43.43 8.56 31.09
CA GLU A 287 -44.05 8.53 29.75
C GLU A 287 -43.98 9.90 29.05
N GLN A 288 -44.29 10.99 29.76
CA GLN A 288 -44.20 12.34 29.21
C GLN A 288 -42.77 12.76 28.87
N MET A 289 -41.80 12.32 29.66
CA MET A 289 -40.38 12.63 29.40
C MET A 289 -39.87 11.88 28.16
N ILE A 290 -40.24 10.61 28.00
CA ILE A 290 -39.88 9.81 26.81
C ILE A 290 -40.51 10.43 25.55
N ALA A 291 -41.74 10.95 25.64
CA ALA A 291 -42.40 11.61 24.52
C ALA A 291 -41.77 12.96 24.10
N GLN A 292 -40.84 13.51 24.89
CA GLN A 292 -40.16 14.79 24.63
C GLN A 292 -38.73 14.63 24.11
N ILE A 293 -38.21 13.41 24.07
CA ILE A 293 -36.88 13.06 23.54
C ILE A 293 -37.04 12.57 22.10
#